data_AF-A0AAU4N9S0-F1
#
_entry.id   AF-A0AAU4N9S0-F1
#
_cell.length_a   1.000
_cell.length_b   1.000
_cell.length_c   1.000
_cell.angle_alpha   90.00
_cell.angle_beta   90.00
_cell.angle_gamma   90.00
#
_symmetry.space_group_name_H-M   'P 1'
#
loop_
_entity.id
_entity.type
_entity.pdbx_description
1 polymer ?
#
loop_
_entity_poly.entity_id
_entity_poly.type
_entity_poly.pdbx_seq_one_letter_code
_entity_poly.pdbx_strand_id
1 'polypeptide(L)'
;MRNRAAGRRVVDWAAQIHGRDLEIVREDPGRRGFQVQPKRWAAERTLSWLASHRRLARDYETSPAHSETMICRAMIGIMLRRFTRKGPASRPGPRPLTRFAAS
;
A
#
# COMPACT_ATOMS: atom_id res chain seq x y z
N MET A 1 17.72 -2.78 22.14
CA MET A 1 17.15 -1.67 21.33
C MET A 1 15.96 -1.08 22.05
N ARG A 2 15.95 0.23 22.31
CA ARG A 2 15.07 0.87 23.30
C ARG A 2 13.96 1.65 22.60
N ASN A 3 12.80 1.03 22.41
CA ASN A 3 11.58 1.72 21.97
C ASN A 3 11.24 2.79 23.01
N ARG A 4 11.34 4.09 22.65
CA ARG A 4 10.82 5.19 23.47
C ARG A 4 9.32 4.98 23.70
N ALA A 5 8.80 5.52 24.80
CA ALA A 5 7.44 5.29 25.33
C ALA A 5 6.30 5.31 24.28
N ALA A 6 6.37 6.16 23.24
CA ALA A 6 5.36 6.21 22.17
C ALA A 6 5.32 4.95 21.28
N GLY A 7 6.46 4.31 21.03
CA GLY A 7 6.53 3.08 20.24
C GLY A 7 6.01 1.87 20.98
N ARG A 8 6.13 1.85 22.32
CA ARG A 8 5.62 0.74 23.16
C ARG A 8 4.12 0.60 23.06
N ARG A 9 3.37 1.70 23.11
CA ARG A 9 1.90 1.66 23.03
C ARG A 9 1.40 0.94 21.78
N VAL A 10 2.05 1.15 20.63
CA VAL A 10 1.66 0.50 19.37
C VAL A 10 2.06 -0.97 19.33
N VAL A 11 3.21 -1.32 19.92
CA VAL A 11 3.66 -2.72 20.05
C VAL A 11 2.71 -3.50 20.98
N ASP A 12 2.40 -2.93 22.15
CA ASP A 12 1.51 -3.54 23.13
C ASP A 12 0.08 -3.69 22.56
N TRP A 13 -0.41 -2.66 21.86
CA TRP A 13 -1.70 -2.71 21.16
C TRP A 13 -1.73 -3.79 20.08
N ALA A 14 -0.67 -3.92 19.28
CA ALA A 14 -0.60 -4.94 18.23
C ALA A 14 -0.62 -6.36 18.82
N ALA A 15 0.07 -6.57 19.95
CA ALA A 15 0.04 -7.83 20.68
C ALA A 15 -1.36 -8.12 21.26
N GLN A 16 -1.99 -7.14 21.91
CA GLN A 16 -3.27 -7.32 22.59
C GLN A 16 -4.46 -7.49 21.62
N ILE A 17 -4.52 -6.66 20.59
CA ILE A 17 -5.69 -6.61 19.69
C ILE A 17 -5.55 -7.57 18.52
N HIS A 18 -4.33 -7.72 17.99
CA HIS A 18 -4.10 -8.51 16.78
C HIS A 18 -3.34 -9.82 17.03
N GLY A 19 -2.82 -10.05 18.25
CA GLY A 19 -2.04 -11.24 18.57
C GLY A 19 -0.75 -11.34 17.76
N ARG A 20 -0.14 -10.20 17.40
CA ARG A 20 1.06 -10.13 16.55
C ARG A 20 2.18 -9.36 17.23
N ASP A 21 3.38 -9.91 17.14
CA ASP A 21 4.60 -9.19 17.52
C ASP A 21 4.93 -8.13 16.47
N LEU A 22 5.20 -6.91 16.95
CA LEU A 22 5.54 -5.77 16.12
C LEU A 22 6.98 -5.31 16.41
N GLU A 23 7.82 -5.37 15.38
CA GLU A 23 9.16 -4.79 15.40
C GLU A 23 9.14 -3.41 14.75
N ILE A 24 9.59 -2.39 15.49
CA ILE A 24 9.73 -1.02 14.96
C ILE A 24 11.12 -0.88 14.33
N VAL A 25 11.17 -1.02 13.00
CA VAL A 25 12.37 -0.76 12.21
C VAL A 25 12.53 0.76 12.01
N ARG A 26 13.68 1.30 12.42
CA ARG A 26 14.03 2.72 12.24
C ARG A 26 15.06 2.88 11.14
N GLU A 27 14.98 4.00 10.44
CA GLU A 27 16.06 4.44 9.56
C GLU A 27 17.31 4.81 10.36
N ASP A 28 18.48 4.59 9.76
CA ASP A 28 19.76 4.94 10.36
C ASP A 28 19.87 6.49 10.47
N PRO A 29 20.02 7.05 11.68
CA PRO A 29 20.01 8.50 11.90
C PRO A 29 21.15 9.25 11.20
N GLY A 30 22.21 8.56 10.75
CA GLY A 30 23.33 9.17 10.02
C GLY A 30 23.22 9.10 8.50
N ARG A 31 22.22 8.42 7.95
CA ARG A 31 22.17 8.09 6.51
C ARG A 31 21.63 9.24 5.68
N ARG A 32 22.35 9.58 4.61
CA ARG A 32 21.88 10.51 3.57
C ARG A 32 21.36 9.73 2.36
N GLY A 33 20.14 10.03 1.92
CA GLY A 33 19.50 9.40 0.78
C GLY A 33 18.63 8.19 1.13
N PHE A 34 17.95 7.63 0.12
CA PHE A 34 16.89 6.63 0.30
C PHE A 34 17.42 5.27 0.82
N GLN A 35 16.89 4.78 1.94
CA GLN A 35 17.15 3.42 2.45
C GLN A 35 16.00 2.49 2.11
N VAL A 36 16.30 1.39 1.42
CA VAL A 36 15.30 0.34 1.18
C VAL A 36 14.98 -0.32 2.52
N GLN A 37 13.76 -0.09 3.00
CA GLN A 37 13.27 -0.73 4.22
C GLN A 37 12.68 -2.11 3.89
N PRO A 38 13.09 -3.18 4.60
CA PRO A 38 12.55 -4.51 4.39
C PRO A 38 11.02 -4.50 4.50
N LYS A 39 10.34 -5.19 3.57
CA LYS A 39 8.87 -5.37 3.54
C LYS A 39 8.01 -4.10 3.32
N ARG A 40 8.59 -2.89 3.35
CA ARG A 40 7.87 -1.62 3.09
C ARG A 40 7.12 -1.61 1.75
N TRP A 41 7.72 -2.24 0.73
CA TRP A 41 7.14 -2.43 -0.62
C TRP A 41 5.75 -3.10 -0.59
N ALA A 42 5.42 -3.92 0.41
CA ALA A 42 4.12 -4.59 0.50
C ALA A 42 3.00 -3.63 0.91
N ALA A 43 3.28 -2.76 1.89
CA ALA A 43 2.34 -1.73 2.33
C ALA A 43 2.11 -0.68 1.23
N GLU A 44 3.20 -0.18 0.64
CA GLU A 44 3.14 0.80 -0.45
C GLU A 44 2.41 0.25 -1.67
N ARG A 45 2.59 -1.04 -2.00
CA ARG A 45 1.84 -1.67 -3.09
C ARG A 45 0.35 -1.72 -2.81
N THR A 46 -0.05 -2.04 -1.58
CA THR A 46 -1.46 -2.08 -1.20
C THR A 46 -2.08 -0.69 -1.35
N LEU A 47 -1.39 0.36 -0.90
CA LEU A 47 -1.80 1.75 -1.10
C LEU A 47 -1.86 2.13 -2.58
N SER A 48 -0.89 1.71 -3.39
CA SER A 48 -0.89 1.94 -4.84
C SER A 48 -2.10 1.29 -5.54
N TRP A 49 -2.48 0.08 -5.15
CA TRP A 49 -3.69 -0.56 -5.66
C TRP A 49 -4.96 0.20 -5.24
N LEU A 50 -5.05 0.67 -4.00
CA LEU A 50 -6.19 1.46 -3.54
C LEU A 50 -6.27 2.79 -4.30
N ALA A 51 -5.17 3.53 -4.43
CA ALA A 51 -5.10 4.80 -5.16
C ALA A 51 -5.43 4.66 -6.66
N SER A 52 -5.21 3.47 -7.24
CA SER A 52 -5.61 3.16 -8.62
C SER A 52 -7.14 3.08 -8.79
N HIS A 53 -7.90 2.91 -7.71
CA HIS A 53 -9.35 3.03 -7.73
C HIS A 53 -9.72 4.51 -7.57
N ARG A 54 -10.28 5.13 -8.62
CA ARG A 54 -10.57 6.58 -8.67
C ARG A 54 -11.32 7.11 -7.44
N ARG A 55 -12.23 6.31 -6.86
CA ARG A 55 -13.01 6.71 -5.66
C ARG A 55 -12.20 6.70 -4.36
N LEU A 56 -11.05 6.03 -4.33
CA LEU A 56 -10.15 5.97 -3.17
C LEU A 56 -8.91 6.87 -3.35
N ALA A 57 -8.77 7.54 -4.50
CA ALA A 57 -7.67 8.49 -4.72
C ALA A 57 -7.76 9.71 -3.79
N ARG A 58 -8.96 10.02 -3.30
CA ARG A 58 -9.23 11.02 -2.28
C ARG A 58 -10.35 10.50 -1.37
N ASP A 59 -10.34 10.90 -0.12
CA ASP A 59 -11.43 10.58 0.79
C ASP A 59 -12.65 11.44 0.44
N TYR A 60 -13.64 10.81 -0.17
CA TYR A 60 -14.89 11.45 -0.58
C TYR A 60 -16.04 11.12 0.37
N GLU A 61 -15.89 10.12 1.24
CA GLU A 61 -16.97 9.69 2.11
C GLU A 61 -16.95 10.47 3.41
N THR A 62 -18.12 10.91 3.85
CA THR A 62 -18.27 11.59 5.15
C THR A 62 -18.26 10.59 6.32
N SER A 63 -18.69 9.35 6.07
CA SER A 63 -18.78 8.31 7.09
C SER A 63 -17.62 7.32 6.98
N PRO A 64 -16.89 7.03 8.09
CA PRO A 64 -15.85 6.02 8.11
C PRO A 64 -16.32 4.63 7.62
N ALA A 65 -17.57 4.26 7.92
CA ALA A 65 -18.15 2.98 7.50
C ALA A 65 -18.29 2.88 5.96
N HIS A 66 -18.55 4.00 5.29
CA HIS A 66 -18.59 4.04 3.83
C HIS A 66 -17.18 3.96 3.24
N SER A 67 -16.20 4.66 3.83
CA SER A 67 -14.78 4.55 3.41
C SER A 67 -14.28 3.11 3.55
N GLU A 68 -14.61 2.44 4.65
CA GLU A 68 -14.27 1.04 4.88
C GLU A 68 -14.90 0.13 3.82
N THR A 69 -16.19 0.29 3.55
CA THR A 69 -16.90 -0.49 2.52
C THR A 69 -16.24 -0.33 1.15
N MET A 70 -15.77 0.88 0.82
CA MET A 70 -15.08 1.16 -0.44
C MET A 70 -13.71 0.49 -0.53
N ILE A 71 -12.95 0.48 0.56
CA ILE A 71 -11.67 -0.25 0.65
C ILE A 71 -11.90 -1.75 0.46
N CYS A 72 -12.88 -2.32 1.17
CA CYS A 72 -13.26 -3.73 1.06
C CYS A 72 -13.66 -4.09 -0.36
N ARG A 73 -14.53 -3.30 -0.99
CA ARG A 73 -14.95 -3.49 -2.39
C ARG A 73 -13.76 -3.46 -3.36
N ALA A 74 -12.83 -2.52 -3.19
CA ALA A 74 -11.63 -2.44 -4.03
C ALA A 74 -10.75 -3.70 -3.89
N MET A 75 -10.53 -4.17 -2.66
CA MET A 75 -9.74 -5.37 -2.39
C MET A 75 -10.39 -6.65 -2.90
N ILE A 76 -11.71 -6.81 -2.73
CA ILE A 76 -12.47 -7.92 -3.33
C ILE A 76 -12.26 -7.94 -4.85
N GLY A 77 -12.42 -6.79 -5.52
CA GLY A 77 -12.22 -6.70 -6.96
C GLY A 77 -10.77 -7.02 -7.39
N ILE A 78 -9.76 -6.67 -6.59
CA ILE A 78 -8.37 -7.06 -6.85
C ILE A 78 -8.19 -8.57 -6.71
N MET A 79 -8.71 -9.17 -5.63
CA MET A 79 -8.56 -10.60 -5.37
C MET A 79 -9.29 -11.45 -6.41
N LEU A 80 -10.51 -11.07 -6.80
CA LEU A 80 -11.25 -11.72 -7.88
C LEU A 80 -10.47 -11.70 -9.20
N ARG A 81 -9.88 -10.55 -9.58
CA ARG A 81 -9.05 -10.43 -10.79
C ARG A 81 -7.76 -11.24 -10.73
N ARG A 82 -7.27 -11.62 -9.55
CA ARG A 82 -6.13 -12.54 -9.41
C ARG A 82 -6.57 -13.97 -9.50
N PHE A 83 -7.68 -14.30 -8.84
CA PHE A 83 -8.26 -15.63 -8.82
C PHE A 83 -8.67 -16.11 -10.21
N THR A 84 -9.29 -15.22 -11.01
CA THR A 84 -9.72 -15.55 -12.37
C THR A 84 -8.62 -15.42 -13.43
N ARG A 85 -7.41 -14.99 -13.03
CA ARG A 85 -6.31 -14.75 -13.97
C ARG A 85 -5.72 -16.08 -14.44
N LYS A 86 -5.75 -16.33 -15.75
CA LYS A 86 -5.23 -17.56 -16.36
C LYS A 86 -3.72 -17.56 -16.63
N GLY A 87 -2.99 -16.48 -16.32
CA GLY A 87 -1.56 -16.38 -16.59
C GLY A 87 -0.88 -15.24 -15.81
N PRO A 88 0.45 -15.15 -15.83
CA PRO A 88 1.17 -14.10 -15.10
C PRO A 88 0.82 -12.69 -15.61
N ALA A 89 1.04 -11.68 -14.77
CA ALA A 89 0.84 -10.28 -15.18
C ALA A 89 1.82 -9.91 -16.31
N SER A 90 1.28 -9.63 -17.50
CA SER A 90 2.06 -9.06 -18.59
C SER A 90 2.27 -7.56 -18.35
N ARG A 91 3.53 -7.12 -18.41
CA ARG A 91 3.85 -5.69 -18.44
C ARG A 91 3.61 -5.21 -19.88
N PRO A 92 2.77 -4.18 -20.10
CA PRO A 92 2.71 -3.54 -21.39
C PRO A 92 4.12 -3.10 -21.75
N GLY A 93 4.60 -3.50 -22.92
CA GLY A 93 5.90 -3.05 -23.43
C GLY A 93 5.92 -1.53 -23.62
N PRO A 94 7.08 -0.96 -24.00
CA PRO A 94 7.18 0.44 -24.35
C PRO A 94 6.08 0.80 -25.36
N ARG A 95 5.24 1.79 -25.04
CA ARG A 95 4.32 2.33 -26.04
C ARG A 95 5.13 3.15 -27.03
N PRO A 96 5.07 2.87 -28.34
CA PRO A 96 5.75 3.68 -29.33
C PRO A 96 5.20 5.12 -29.24
N LEU A 97 6.10 6.09 -29.10
CA LEU A 97 5.74 7.50 -29.17
C LEU A 97 5.52 7.84 -30.64
N THR A 98 4.30 7.72 -31.14
CA THR A 98 3.95 8.26 -32.46
C THR A 98 4.02 9.78 -32.36
N ARG A 99 5.09 10.36 -32.90
CA ARG A 99 5.17 11.81 -33.07
C ARG A 99 4.11 12.18 -34.10
N PHE A 100 3.04 12.84 -33.67
CA PHE A 100 2.15 13.51 -34.62
C PHE A 100 3.01 14.52 -35.38
N ALA A 101 3.18 14.33 -36.67
CA ALA A 101 3.84 15.30 -37.52
C ALA A 101 2.98 16.57 -37.49
N ALA A 102 3.54 17.68 -37.03
CA ALA A 102 2.89 18.97 -37.10
C ALA A 102 2.62 19.28 -38.57
N SER A 103 1.35 19.47 -38.91
CA SER A 103 0.91 20.02 -40.20
C SER A 103 1.07 21.53 -40.20
#